data_AF-A0A6A6U501-F1
#
_entry.id   AF-A0A6A6U501-F1
#
_cell.length_a   1.000
_cell.length_b   1.000
_cell.length_c   1.000
_cell.angle_alpha   90.00
_cell.angle_beta   90.00
_cell.angle_gamma   90.00
#
_symmetry.space_group_name_H-M   'P 1'
#
loop_
_entity.id
_entity.type
_entity.pdbx_description
1 polymer ?
#
loop_
_entity_poly.entity_id
_entity_poly.type
_entity_poly.pdbx_seq_one_letter_code
_entity_poly.pdbx_strand_id
1 'polypeptide(L)'
;MIQLTHRQRVLSLYRRALKTSLDWTVQRSAWRGQALYLRGLFEAKKDVRDQRTQRALVEEAEKILREYRHPEPIRIPTAPGGSKFERNLPPPILDPPPKMDI
;
A
#
# COMPACT_ATOMS: atom_id res chain seq x y z
N MET A 1 10.89 -16.16 -5.98
CA MET A 1 9.97 -15.00 -6.12
C MET A 1 8.54 -15.50 -6.10
N ILE A 2 7.74 -15.07 -5.12
CA ILE A 2 6.31 -15.43 -5.06
C ILE A 2 5.56 -14.63 -6.14
N GLN A 3 4.92 -15.32 -7.09
CA GLN A 3 4.10 -14.69 -8.12
C GLN A 3 2.69 -14.40 -7.57
N LEU A 4 2.26 -13.14 -7.63
CA LEU A 4 0.93 -12.75 -7.20
C LEU A 4 -0.12 -13.13 -8.26
N THR A 5 -1.22 -13.72 -7.82
CA THR A 5 -2.39 -13.95 -8.67
C THR A 5 -2.99 -12.63 -9.16
N HIS A 6 -3.70 -12.64 -10.30
CA HIS A 6 -4.38 -11.44 -10.82
C HIS A 6 -5.29 -10.81 -9.76
N ARG A 7 -6.07 -11.63 -9.06
CA ARG A 7 -6.93 -11.18 -7.95
C ARG A 7 -6.14 -10.47 -6.86
N GLN A 8 -5.01 -11.02 -6.40
CA GLN A 8 -4.18 -10.37 -5.38
C GLN A 8 -3.61 -9.04 -5.88
N ARG A 9 -3.19 -8.96 -7.15
CA ARG A 9 -2.70 -7.72 -7.77
C ARG A 9 -3.78 -6.63 -7.79
N VAL A 10 -4.98 -6.96 -8.26
CA VAL A 10 -6.13 -6.02 -8.30
C VAL A 10 -6.53 -5.59 -6.89
N LEU A 11 -6.60 -6.51 -5.92
CA LEU A 11 -6.92 -6.16 -4.53
C LEU A 11 -5.85 -5.25 -3.89
N SER A 12 -4.57 -5.48 -4.19
CA SER A 12 -3.48 -4.61 -3.74
C SER A 12 -3.58 -3.21 -4.38
N LEU A 13 -3.83 -3.15 -5.68
CA LEU A 13 -4.04 -1.91 -6.42
C LEU A 13 -5.22 -1.11 -5.85
N TYR A 14 -6.36 -1.76 -5.60
CA TYR A 14 -7.54 -1.12 -5.02
C TYR A 14 -7.26 -0.54 -3.62
N ARG A 15 -6.59 -1.32 -2.75
CA ARG A 15 -6.19 -0.84 -1.41
C ARG A 15 -5.27 0.37 -1.49
N ARG A 16 -4.28 0.34 -2.40
CA ARG A 16 -3.38 1.48 -2.59
C ARG A 16 -4.10 2.70 -3.14
N ALA A 17 -5.02 2.54 -4.09
CA ALA A 17 -5.82 3.66 -4.62
C ALA A 17 -6.68 4.33 -3.53
N LEU A 18 -7.34 3.54 -2.68
CA LEU A 18 -8.08 4.06 -1.53
C LEU A 18 -7.15 4.76 -0.51
N LYS A 19 -5.95 4.22 -0.29
CA LYS A 19 -4.98 4.82 0.61
C LYS A 19 -4.44 6.14 0.07
N THR A 20 -4.02 6.19 -1.19
CA THR A 20 -3.53 7.41 -1.85
C THR A 20 -4.59 8.50 -1.90
N SER A 21 -5.85 8.17 -2.21
CA SER A 21 -6.94 9.17 -2.16
C SER A 21 -7.18 9.71 -0.75
N LEU A 22 -7.07 8.87 0.28
CA LEU A 22 -7.17 9.30 1.68
C LEU A 22 -5.99 10.17 2.11
N ASP A 23 -4.79 9.91 1.59
CA ASP A 23 -3.61 10.73 1.87
C ASP A 23 -3.78 12.17 1.36
N TRP A 24 -4.42 12.35 0.20
CA TRP A 24 -4.76 13.68 -0.33
C TRP A 24 -5.98 14.32 0.34
N THR A 25 -6.96 13.53 0.77
CA THR A 25 -8.20 14.04 1.38
C THR A 25 -8.41 13.50 2.79
N VAL A 26 -7.80 14.18 3.76
CA VAL A 26 -7.81 13.74 5.16
C VAL A 26 -9.22 13.73 5.77
N GLN A 27 -10.10 14.65 5.35
CA GLN A 27 -11.47 14.73 5.87
C GLN A 27 -12.34 13.57 5.38
N ARG A 28 -12.83 12.74 6.32
CA ARG A 28 -13.56 11.49 6.01
C ARG A 28 -14.87 11.68 5.26
N SER A 29 -15.61 12.76 5.53
CA SER A 29 -16.85 13.07 4.82
C SER A 29 -16.60 13.34 3.34
N ALA A 30 -15.58 14.16 3.03
CA ALA A 30 -15.17 14.46 1.67
C ALA A 30 -14.58 13.24 0.94
N TRP A 31 -13.73 12.46 1.63
CA TRP A 31 -13.09 11.27 1.05
C TRP A 31 -14.09 10.17 0.66
N ARG A 32 -15.21 10.04 1.37
CA ARG A 32 -16.17 8.95 1.14
C ARG A 32 -16.75 8.96 -0.27
N GLY A 33 -17.01 10.14 -0.83
CA GLY A 33 -17.45 10.27 -2.23
C GLY A 33 -16.41 9.74 -3.22
N GLN A 34 -15.14 10.06 -3.00
CA GLN A 34 -14.02 9.56 -3.82
C GLN A 34 -13.85 8.05 -3.71
N ALA A 35 -13.96 7.49 -2.49
CA ALA A 35 -13.86 6.06 -2.26
C ALA A 35 -14.97 5.27 -2.98
N LEU A 36 -16.20 5.79 -2.99
CA LEU A 36 -17.32 5.20 -3.74
C LEU A 36 -17.10 5.30 -5.24
N TYR A 37 -16.61 6.45 -5.73
CA TYR A 37 -16.26 6.63 -7.13
C TYR A 37 -15.20 5.62 -7.59
N LEU A 38 -14.11 5.49 -6.82
CA LEU A 38 -13.07 4.48 -7.07
C LEU A 38 -13.66 3.06 -7.09
N ARG A 39 -14.56 2.73 -6.15
CA ARG A 39 -15.24 1.42 -6.18
C ARG A 39 -16.04 1.22 -7.45
N GLY A 40 -16.76 2.24 -7.92
CA GLY A 40 -17.51 2.20 -9.17
C GLY A 40 -16.64 1.89 -10.38
N LEU A 41 -15.45 2.51 -10.46
CA LEU A 41 -14.48 2.25 -11.54
C LEU A 41 -14.01 0.79 -11.57
N PHE A 42 -13.71 0.22 -10.40
CA PHE A 42 -13.25 -1.18 -10.30
C PHE A 42 -14.39 -2.17 -10.60
N GLU A 43 -15.60 -1.92 -10.09
CA GLU A 43 -16.77 -2.76 -10.35
C GLU A 43 -17.14 -2.77 -11.84
N ALA A 44 -17.05 -1.62 -12.52
CA ALA A 44 -17.35 -1.51 -13.95
C ALA A 44 -16.44 -2.36 -14.85
N LYS A 45 -15.27 -2.78 -14.35
CA LYS A 45 -14.27 -3.55 -15.11
C LYS A 45 -14.05 -4.97 -14.57
N LYS A 46 -14.87 -5.43 -13.60
CA LYS A 46 -14.66 -6.72 -12.93
C LYS A 46 -14.87 -7.93 -13.83
N ASP A 47 -15.74 -7.82 -14.84
CA ASP A 47 -16.18 -8.93 -15.70
C ASP A 47 -15.34 -9.06 -16.99
N VAL A 48 -14.25 -8.30 -17.11
CA VAL A 48 -13.34 -8.40 -18.26
C VAL A 48 -12.62 -9.75 -18.22
N ARG A 49 -12.82 -10.59 -19.24
CA ARG A 49 -12.25 -11.95 -19.34
C ARG A 49 -10.97 -12.05 -20.15
N ASP A 50 -10.73 -11.11 -21.06
CA ASP A 50 -9.52 -11.13 -21.88
C ASP A 50 -8.29 -10.75 -21.05
N GLN A 51 -7.31 -11.66 -21.03
CA GLN A 51 -6.09 -11.50 -20.24
C GLN A 51 -5.21 -10.34 -20.71
N ARG A 52 -5.21 -10.02 -22.01
CA ARG A 52 -4.42 -8.89 -22.54
C ARG A 52 -5.02 -7.58 -22.06
N THR A 53 -6.34 -7.46 -22.17
CA THR A 53 -7.09 -6.30 -21.67
C THR A 53 -6.95 -6.13 -20.16
N GLN A 54 -7.06 -7.21 -19.37
CA GLN A 54 -6.83 -7.16 -17.93
C GLN A 54 -5.45 -6.60 -17.56
N ARG A 55 -4.40 -7.03 -18.28
CA ARG A 55 -3.03 -6.54 -18.05
C ARG A 55 -2.90 -5.06 -18.38
N ALA A 56 -3.44 -4.63 -19.53
CA ALA A 56 -3.43 -3.24 -19.94
C ALA A 56 -4.14 -2.33 -18.93
N LEU A 57 -5.32 -2.73 -18.44
CA LEU A 57 -6.08 -1.99 -17.42
C LEU A 57 -5.31 -1.84 -16.10
N VAL A 58 -4.65 -2.92 -15.66
CA VAL A 58 -3.83 -2.87 -14.44
C VAL A 58 -2.63 -1.96 -14.64
N GLU A 59 -1.97 -2.00 -15.80
CA GLU A 59 -0.82 -1.15 -16.11
C GLU A 59 -1.21 0.35 -16.18
N GLU A 60 -2.32 0.66 -16.82
CA GLU A 60 -2.88 2.00 -16.87
C GLU A 60 -3.20 2.52 -15.47
N ALA A 61 -3.87 1.72 -14.65
CA ALA A 61 -4.19 2.09 -13.28
C ALA A 61 -2.95 2.25 -12.39
N GLU A 62 -1.90 1.45 -12.58
CA GLU A 62 -0.60 1.63 -11.90
C GLU A 62 0.09 2.92 -12.31
N LYS A 63 0.00 3.32 -13.59
CA LYS A 63 0.53 4.59 -14.09
C LYS A 63 -0.18 5.76 -13.40
N ILE A 64 -1.51 5.74 -13.38
CA ILE A 64 -2.32 6.76 -12.70
C ILE A 64 -1.94 6.81 -11.21
N LEU A 65 -1.90 5.67 -10.53
CA LEU A 65 -1.57 5.64 -9.11
C LEU A 65 -0.17 6.20 -8.80
N ARG A 66 0.78 6.03 -9.73
CA ARG A 66 2.14 6.59 -9.61
C ARG A 66 2.15 8.10 -9.79
N GLU A 67 1.39 8.61 -10.74
CA GLU A 67 1.25 10.05 -11.00
C GLU A 67 0.62 10.78 -9.81
N TYR A 68 -0.45 10.21 -9.24
CA TYR A 68 -1.17 10.79 -8.10
C TYR A 68 -0.54 10.41 -6.74
N ARG A 69 0.70 9.91 -6.71
CA ARG A 69 1.34 9.50 -5.45
C ARG A 69 1.56 10.73 -4.56
N HIS A 70 1.07 10.66 -3.33
CA HIS A 70 1.34 11.70 -2.35
C HIS A 70 2.84 11.72 -1.98
N PRO A 71 3.51 12.89 -1.93
CA PRO A 71 4.94 12.99 -1.61
C PRO A 71 5.24 12.46 -0.19
N GLU A 72 4.39 12.80 0.78
CA GLU A 72 4.52 12.36 2.18
C GLU A 72 3.26 11.61 2.66
N PRO A 73 3.11 10.32 2.32
CA PRO A 73 1.90 9.56 2.65
C PRO A 73 1.79 9.33 4.17
N ILE A 74 0.56 9.33 4.71
CA ILE A 74 0.33 9.13 6.14
C ILE A 74 0.67 7.68 6.52
N ARG A 75 1.63 7.49 7.43
CA ARG A 75 2.03 6.17 7.94
C ARG A 75 1.57 5.98 9.39
N ILE A 76 1.20 4.73 9.70
CA ILE A 76 0.89 4.33 11.08
C ILE A 76 2.18 4.50 11.90
N PRO A 77 2.16 5.11 13.10
CA PRO A 77 3.37 5.44 13.83
C PRO A 77 4.33 4.26 14.05
N THR A 78 3.81 3.06 14.31
CA THR A 78 4.61 1.86 14.60
C THR A 78 4.94 1.02 13.36
N ALA A 79 4.36 1.33 12.21
CA ALA A 79 4.68 0.62 10.97
C ALA A 79 6.04 1.08 10.42
N PRO A 80 6.69 0.31 9.54
CA PRO A 80 7.93 0.74 8.90
C PRO A 80 7.80 2.14 8.29
N GLY A 81 8.76 3.02 8.60
CA GLY A 81 8.78 4.43 8.19
C GLY A 81 7.77 5.33 8.93
N GLY A 82 7.12 4.86 10.00
CA GLY A 82 6.34 5.67 10.92
C GLY A 82 7.22 6.31 12.01
N SER A 83 6.70 7.32 12.70
CA SER A 83 7.47 8.11 13.70
C SER A 83 7.87 7.36 14.97
N LYS A 84 7.28 6.20 15.24
CA LYS A 84 7.55 5.33 16.40
C LYS A 84 8.09 3.95 15.98
N PHE A 85 8.50 3.80 14.72
CA PHE A 85 9.09 2.55 14.24
C PHE A 85 10.41 2.29 14.99
N GLU A 86 10.59 1.06 15.48
CA GLU A 86 11.79 0.60 16.19
C GLU A 86 12.23 1.44 17.40
N ARG A 87 11.33 2.29 17.93
CA ARG A 87 11.66 3.21 19.03
C ARG A 87 12.07 2.49 20.33
N ASN A 88 11.46 1.33 20.61
CA ASN A 88 11.67 0.53 21.81
C ASN A 88 11.85 -0.95 21.45
N LEU A 89 12.84 -1.28 20.61
CA LEU A 89 13.15 -2.69 20.33
C LEU A 89 13.68 -3.36 21.60
N PRO A 90 13.21 -4.58 21.95
CA PRO A 90 13.85 -5.34 23.00
C PRO A 90 15.30 -5.62 22.61
N PRO A 91 16.25 -5.53 23.56
CA PRO A 91 17.64 -5.86 23.26
C PRO A 91 17.73 -7.31 22.76
N PRO A 92 18.64 -7.60 21.82
CA PRO A 92 18.89 -8.98 21.43
C PRO A 92 19.39 -9.77 22.65
N ILE A 93 18.93 -11.01 22.78
CA ILE A 93 19.49 -11.95 23.76
C ILE A 93 20.80 -12.44 23.17
N LEU A 94 21.92 -11.95 23.72
CA LEU A 94 23.27 -12.31 23.31
C LEU A 94 23.98 -13.04 24.45
N ASP A 95 24.87 -13.96 24.10
CA ASP A 95 25.83 -14.50 25.05
C ASP A 95 26.75 -13.39 25.57
N PRO A 96 27.22 -13.48 26.83
CA PRO A 96 28.19 -12.52 27.34
C PRO A 96 29.47 -12.53 26.47
N PRO A 97 30.11 -11.37 26.27
CA PRO A 97 31.36 -11.32 25.52
C PRO A 97 32.43 -12.20 26.18
N PRO A 98 33.37 -12.78 25.40
CA PRO A 98 34.48 -13.54 25.96
C PRO A 98 35.28 -12.67 26.92
N LYS A 99 35.78 -13.26 28.01
CA LYS A 99 36.68 -12.55 28.95
C LYS A 99 37.94 -12.14 28.19
N MET A 100 38.23 -10.84 28.17
CA MET A 100 39.46 -10.30 27.63
C MET A 100 40.50 -10.29 28.75
N ASP A 101 41.61 -11.01 28.54
CA ASP A 101 42.78 -10.92 29.43
C ASP A 101 43.52 -9.61 29.09
N ILE A 102 43.34 -8.57 29.92
CA ILE A 102 44.14 -7.34 29.91
C ILE A 102 45.16 -7.43 31.03
#